data_AF-A0A3D9FKI8-F1
#
_entry.id   AF-A0A3D9FKI8-F1
#
_cell.length_a   1.000
_cell.length_b   1.000
_cell.length_c   1.000
_cell.angle_alpha   90.00
_cell.angle_beta   90.00
_cell.angle_gamma   90.00
#
_symmetry.space_group_name_H-M   'P 1'
#
loop_
_entity.id
_entity.type
_entity.pdbx_description
1 polymer ?
#
loop_
_entity_poly.entity_id
_entity_poly.type
_entity_poly.pdbx_seq_one_letter_code
_entity_poly.pdbx_strand_id
1 'polypeptide(L)'
;MKKSIVLIISCILSFSCVSKKELKAKEQEVTSLKKQLDSIYQNGLVDSDGDGVTDKYDACPELKGELSAKGCSDRDGDGVPDSEDNCPDYPGPKSDNGCTVSMTKDPLPNYVTYFQKLNPTKTVYLTSYFKKGIPLKQLNSQLVTVLEKKLKRETGNYKYFDIGKGNYAIITQKECISKDGKAIYTEQCKPDKDCSWFQFSCVEEGYSRFYLFLITKKVLGENPAGFDIEEFSKIYETDALDSNWKAIPELNKLLSNTNNILTEDYSVIVKLFEIKKEGQMGDPEILEDPTYDFEKQIKNKFQPNTAQ
;
A
#
# COMPACT_ATOMS: atom_id res chain seq x y z
N MET A 1 82.40 72.27 -6.22
CA MET A 1 81.40 71.62 -7.10
C MET A 1 80.89 70.32 -6.46
N LYS A 2 80.04 70.39 -5.42
CA LYS A 2 79.38 69.22 -4.81
C LYS A 2 78.05 69.64 -4.15
N LYS A 3 77.18 70.32 -4.91
CA LYS A 3 75.83 70.72 -4.45
C LYS A 3 74.68 70.29 -5.39
N SER A 4 74.96 69.51 -6.44
CA SER A 4 73.94 69.12 -7.44
C SER A 4 73.59 67.63 -7.47
N ILE A 5 74.01 66.83 -6.48
CA ILE A 5 73.82 65.35 -6.51
C ILE A 5 72.77 64.85 -5.51
N VAL A 6 72.32 65.68 -4.56
CA VAL A 6 71.40 65.21 -3.48
C VAL A 6 69.92 65.38 -3.83
N LEU A 7 69.56 66.17 -4.85
CA LEU A 7 68.15 66.43 -5.16
C LEU A 7 67.50 65.48 -6.18
N ILE A 8 68.27 64.58 -6.81
CA ILE A 8 67.75 63.76 -7.93
C ILE A 8 67.55 62.28 -7.52
N ILE A 9 68.09 61.83 -6.39
CA ILE A 9 68.00 60.42 -5.92
C ILE A 9 66.99 60.26 -4.76
N SER A 10 65.94 61.08 -4.71
CA SER A 10 64.77 60.80 -3.86
C SER A 10 63.46 60.75 -4.64
N CYS A 11 63.51 61.04 -5.95
CA CYS A 11 62.34 61.07 -6.81
C CYS A 11 62.10 59.75 -7.59
N ILE A 12 62.87 58.69 -7.33
CA ILE A 12 62.79 57.40 -8.06
C ILE A 12 62.12 56.29 -7.23
N LEU A 13 61.71 56.54 -5.98
CA LEU A 13 61.05 55.53 -5.13
C LEU A 13 59.57 55.81 -4.80
N SER A 14 58.94 56.80 -5.41
CA SER A 14 57.53 57.10 -5.17
C SER A 14 56.70 56.85 -6.41
N PHE A 15 56.38 55.58 -6.65
CA PHE A 15 55.16 55.23 -7.39
C PHE A 15 53.98 55.97 -6.74
N SER A 16 53.37 56.89 -7.51
CA SER A 16 52.05 57.52 -7.31
C SER A 16 51.80 58.28 -5.99
N CYS A 17 51.82 59.62 -6.05
CA CYS A 17 51.21 60.48 -5.03
C CYS A 17 49.68 60.42 -5.16
N VAL A 18 49.03 59.46 -4.51
CA VAL A 18 47.59 59.54 -4.21
C VAL A 18 47.40 60.54 -3.07
N SER A 19 46.48 61.50 -3.21
CA SER A 19 46.26 62.48 -2.14
C SER A 19 45.66 61.79 -0.90
N LYS A 20 46.04 62.23 0.31
CA LYS A 20 45.46 61.71 1.57
C LYS A 20 43.93 61.77 1.61
N LYS A 21 43.32 62.70 0.86
CA LYS A 21 41.87 62.85 0.72
C LYS A 21 41.27 61.73 -0.13
N GLU A 22 41.92 61.38 -1.24
CA GLU A 22 41.52 60.26 -2.09
C GLU A 22 41.71 58.91 -1.40
N LEU A 23 42.78 58.76 -0.62
CA LEU A 23 43.01 57.54 0.18
C LEU A 23 41.89 57.31 1.20
N LYS A 24 41.51 58.34 1.97
CA LYS A 24 40.40 58.25 2.95
C LYS A 24 39.04 57.97 2.29
N ALA A 25 38.78 58.55 1.12
CA ALA A 25 37.56 58.28 0.36
C ALA A 25 37.51 56.81 -0.10
N LYS A 26 38.65 56.26 -0.55
CA LYS A 26 38.76 54.85 -0.93
C LYS A 26 38.65 53.89 0.26
N GLU A 27 39.20 54.23 1.42
CA GLU A 27 39.03 53.45 2.65
C GLU A 27 37.56 53.37 3.11
N GLN A 28 36.82 54.49 3.01
CA GLN A 28 35.38 54.51 3.28
C GLN A 28 34.59 53.65 2.29
N GLU A 29 34.92 53.71 1.00
CA GLU A 29 34.31 52.88 -0.04
C GLU A 29 34.56 51.38 0.22
N VAL A 30 35.81 51.00 0.54
CA VAL A 30 36.16 49.61 0.91
C VAL A 30 35.44 49.16 2.18
N THR A 31 35.27 50.04 3.17
CA THR A 31 34.53 49.72 4.41
C THR A 31 33.04 49.51 4.13
N SER A 32 32.46 50.30 3.22
CA SER A 32 31.07 50.13 2.78
C SER A 32 30.88 48.81 2.02
N LEU A 33 31.79 48.50 1.10
CA LEU A 33 31.76 47.25 0.35
C LEU A 33 31.94 46.03 1.25
N LYS A 34 32.81 46.10 2.27
CA LYS A 34 32.95 45.05 3.29
C LYS A 34 31.66 44.81 4.05
N LYS A 35 30.98 45.87 4.51
CA LYS A 35 29.67 45.72 5.17
C LYS A 35 28.61 45.08 4.27
N GLN A 36 28.59 45.44 2.98
CA GLN A 36 27.69 44.81 2.02
C GLN A 36 28.01 43.33 1.82
N LEU A 37 29.30 42.98 1.73
CA LEU A 37 29.77 41.61 1.62
C LEU A 37 29.42 40.78 2.87
N ASP A 38 29.65 41.33 4.06
CA ASP A 38 29.31 40.67 5.34
C ASP A 38 27.80 40.43 5.43
N SER A 39 26.99 41.40 4.99
CA SER A 39 25.53 41.25 4.95
C SER A 39 25.07 40.18 3.95
N ILE A 40 25.74 40.04 2.80
CA ILE A 40 25.45 38.98 1.83
C ILE A 40 25.79 37.62 2.41
N TYR A 41 26.94 37.52 3.09
CA TYR A 41 27.39 36.29 3.73
C TYR A 41 26.39 35.81 4.78
N GLN A 42 25.98 36.70 5.71
CA GLN A 42 25.06 36.37 6.80
C GLN A 42 23.63 36.06 6.34
N ASN A 43 23.16 36.61 5.22
CA ASN A 43 21.76 36.48 4.80
C ASN A 43 21.50 35.41 3.73
N GLY A 44 22.54 34.72 3.23
CA GLY A 44 22.32 33.76 2.15
C GLY A 44 23.47 32.84 1.78
N LEU A 45 24.58 32.83 2.52
CA LEU A 45 25.70 31.93 2.28
C LEU A 45 26.14 31.17 3.54
N VAL A 46 25.45 31.36 4.67
CA VAL A 46 25.70 30.56 5.87
C VAL A 46 25.23 29.13 5.61
N ASP A 47 26.12 28.18 5.88
CA ASP A 47 25.96 26.74 5.81
C ASP A 47 26.61 26.22 7.10
N SER A 48 25.79 26.01 8.11
CA SER A 48 26.19 25.84 9.51
C SER A 48 26.76 24.46 9.77
N ASP A 49 26.27 23.44 9.08
CA ASP A 49 26.80 22.08 9.19
C ASP A 49 27.84 21.75 8.10
N GLY A 50 27.89 22.49 6.99
CA GLY A 50 28.88 22.36 5.95
C GLY A 50 28.60 21.19 5.00
N ASP A 51 27.35 20.93 4.66
CA ASP A 51 26.93 19.92 3.69
C ASP A 51 26.77 20.45 2.25
N GLY A 52 26.87 21.78 2.07
CA GLY A 52 26.75 22.46 0.79
C GLY A 52 25.36 23.02 0.50
N VAL A 53 24.39 22.88 1.41
CA VAL A 53 23.09 23.54 1.41
C VAL A 53 23.12 24.68 2.43
N THR A 54 22.85 25.91 1.99
CA THR A 54 22.82 27.04 2.94
C THR A 54 21.65 26.89 3.91
N ASP A 55 21.81 27.29 5.18
CA ASP A 55 20.80 27.22 6.26
C ASP A 55 19.40 27.69 5.85
N LYS A 56 19.32 28.64 4.90
CA LYS A 56 18.07 29.16 4.37
C LYS A 56 17.26 28.13 3.57
N TYR A 57 17.93 27.20 2.89
CA TYR A 57 17.36 26.16 2.05
C TYR A 57 17.53 24.76 2.63
N ASP A 58 18.26 24.66 3.75
CA ASP A 58 18.49 23.45 4.49
C ASP A 58 17.33 23.19 5.47
N ALA A 59 16.76 21.99 5.39
CA ALA A 59 15.71 21.54 6.29
C ALA A 59 16.29 21.04 7.64
N CYS A 60 17.59 20.76 7.70
CA CYS A 60 18.33 20.30 8.87
C CYS A 60 19.64 21.08 9.12
N PRO A 61 19.62 22.41 9.38
CA PRO A 61 20.82 23.28 9.41
C PRO A 61 21.95 22.93 10.40
N GLU A 62 21.74 21.96 11.29
CA GLU A 62 22.72 21.50 12.28
C GLU A 62 23.19 20.06 12.03
N LEU A 63 22.69 19.38 10.99
CA LEU A 63 22.90 17.97 10.73
C LEU A 63 23.14 17.72 9.25
N LYS A 64 24.41 17.51 8.91
CA LYS A 64 24.84 17.23 7.54
C LYS A 64 23.95 16.22 6.84
N GLY A 65 23.46 16.58 5.67
CA GLY A 65 22.64 15.71 4.86
C GLY A 65 22.95 15.77 3.37
N GLU A 66 22.01 15.25 2.60
CA GLU A 66 22.14 15.18 1.15
C GLU A 66 21.34 16.30 0.47
N LEU A 67 21.86 16.81 -0.64
CA LEU A 67 21.18 17.83 -1.44
C LEU A 67 19.80 17.38 -1.94
N SER A 68 19.65 16.08 -2.26
CA SER A 68 18.39 15.42 -2.66
C SER A 68 17.29 15.53 -1.60
N ALA A 69 17.70 15.54 -0.33
CA ALA A 69 16.86 15.61 0.87
C ALA A 69 16.96 16.98 1.58
N LYS A 70 17.32 18.04 0.83
CA LYS A 70 17.40 19.41 1.34
C LYS A 70 18.30 19.56 2.58
N GLY A 71 19.45 18.90 2.58
CA GLY A 71 20.43 18.98 3.66
C GLY A 71 20.11 18.14 4.89
N CYS A 72 19.08 17.28 4.82
CA CYS A 72 18.80 16.29 5.86
C CYS A 72 19.37 14.91 5.54
N SER A 73 19.48 14.08 6.58
CA SER A 73 19.74 12.64 6.43
C SER A 73 18.59 11.97 5.66
N ASP A 74 18.96 11.09 4.75
CA ASP A 74 18.10 10.27 3.90
C ASP A 74 18.80 8.93 3.73
N ARG A 75 18.41 7.97 4.57
CA ARG A 75 19.16 6.73 4.76
C ARG A 75 18.96 5.73 3.62
N ASP A 76 17.89 5.85 2.86
CA ASP A 76 17.61 4.98 1.71
C ASP A 76 17.80 5.64 0.34
N GLY A 77 17.98 6.96 0.32
CA GLY A 77 18.41 7.74 -0.84
C GLY A 77 17.28 8.03 -1.83
N ASP A 78 16.02 8.04 -1.39
CA ASP A 78 14.87 8.30 -2.26
C ASP A 78 14.55 9.81 -2.45
N GLY A 79 15.25 10.66 -1.68
CA GLY A 79 15.13 12.10 -1.68
C GLY A 79 14.04 12.66 -0.75
N VAL A 80 13.43 11.84 0.10
CA VAL A 80 12.58 12.27 1.22
C VAL A 80 13.43 12.24 2.50
N PRO A 81 13.50 13.33 3.26
CA PRO A 81 14.23 13.34 4.53
C PRO A 81 13.72 12.26 5.50
N ASP A 82 14.61 11.61 6.25
CA ASP A 82 14.26 10.56 7.23
C ASP A 82 13.15 10.98 8.24
N SER A 83 13.06 12.30 8.51
CA SER A 83 12.06 12.89 9.42
C SER A 83 10.67 13.06 8.79
N GLU A 84 10.59 13.10 7.46
CA GLU A 84 9.38 13.22 6.64
C GLU A 84 9.03 11.91 5.91
N ASP A 85 9.95 10.96 5.91
CA ASP A 85 9.81 9.64 5.31
C ASP A 85 9.07 8.68 6.25
N ASN A 86 8.04 8.04 5.73
CA ASN A 86 7.29 7.01 6.46
C ASN A 86 8.03 5.64 6.46
N CYS A 87 8.99 5.45 5.56
CA CYS A 87 9.78 4.24 5.37
C CYS A 87 11.30 4.53 5.30
N PRO A 88 11.95 5.13 6.33
CA PRO A 88 13.31 5.70 6.23
C PRO A 88 14.48 4.70 6.08
N ASP A 89 14.19 3.47 5.71
CA ASP A 89 15.12 2.37 5.48
C ASP A 89 14.88 1.70 4.11
N TYR A 90 13.89 2.16 3.33
CA TYR A 90 13.44 1.54 2.08
C TYR A 90 12.94 2.59 1.09
N PRO A 91 13.60 2.73 -0.08
CA PRO A 91 13.33 3.85 -0.97
C PRO A 91 11.92 3.79 -1.56
N GLY A 92 11.26 4.96 -1.64
CA GLY A 92 9.96 5.11 -2.26
C GLY A 92 9.73 6.46 -2.95
N PRO A 93 8.56 6.63 -3.59
CA PRO A 93 8.29 7.85 -4.32
C PRO A 93 7.93 8.99 -3.35
N LYS A 94 8.46 10.20 -3.62
CA LYS A 94 8.09 11.43 -2.89
C LYS A 94 6.58 11.69 -2.83
N SER A 95 5.80 11.22 -3.82
CA SER A 95 4.34 11.35 -3.83
C SER A 95 3.66 10.62 -2.66
N ASP A 96 4.35 9.62 -2.10
CA ASP A 96 3.84 8.71 -1.08
C ASP A 96 4.64 8.85 0.23
N ASN A 97 5.33 9.99 0.42
CA ASN A 97 6.18 10.31 1.58
C ASN A 97 7.21 9.19 1.87
N GLY A 98 7.94 8.81 0.83
CA GLY A 98 9.08 7.87 0.88
C GLY A 98 8.70 6.39 1.06
N CYS A 99 7.42 6.08 1.24
CA CYS A 99 6.95 4.70 1.20
C CYS A 99 6.36 4.33 -0.16
N THR A 100 6.83 3.24 -0.76
CA THR A 100 5.96 2.51 -1.70
C THR A 100 4.86 1.79 -0.93
N VAL A 101 3.69 1.64 -1.56
CA VAL A 101 2.59 0.79 -1.05
C VAL A 101 3.03 -0.65 -0.73
N SER A 102 4.17 -1.09 -1.28
CA SER A 102 4.76 -2.42 -1.02
C SER A 102 5.56 -2.53 0.29
N MET A 103 5.85 -1.42 0.99
CA MET A 103 6.78 -1.42 2.15
C MET A 103 6.10 -1.21 3.51
N THR A 104 4.77 -1.06 3.59
CA THR A 104 4.08 -1.11 4.90
C THR A 104 4.16 -2.53 5.45
N LYS A 105 5.06 -2.74 6.42
CA LYS A 105 5.48 -3.98 7.11
C LYS A 105 4.39 -4.81 7.83
N ASP A 106 3.17 -4.87 7.31
CA ASP A 106 2.18 -5.86 7.74
C ASP A 106 1.82 -6.76 6.54
N PRO A 107 2.53 -7.88 6.33
CA PRO A 107 2.23 -8.79 5.23
C PRO A 107 0.84 -9.40 5.44
N LEU A 108 -0.03 -9.19 4.46
CA LEU A 108 -1.34 -9.84 4.41
C LEU A 108 -1.18 -11.35 4.19
N PRO A 109 -2.07 -12.19 4.76
CA PRO A 109 -1.90 -13.63 4.69
C PRO A 109 -1.91 -14.22 3.26
N ASN A 110 -1.07 -15.24 3.05
CA ASN A 110 -0.88 -16.06 1.84
C ASN A 110 -2.14 -16.45 1.03
N TYR A 111 -3.28 -16.67 1.67
CA TYR A 111 -4.50 -17.10 0.98
C TYR A 111 -5.18 -15.92 0.22
N VAL A 112 -4.93 -14.67 0.62
CA VAL A 112 -5.55 -13.47 0.01
C VAL A 112 -5.04 -13.30 -1.43
N THR A 113 -3.74 -13.47 -1.64
CA THR A 113 -3.09 -13.37 -2.95
C THR A 113 -3.44 -14.56 -3.85
N TYR A 114 -3.64 -15.76 -3.28
CA TYR A 114 -4.17 -16.91 -4.04
C TYR A 114 -5.52 -16.61 -4.69
N PHE A 115 -6.50 -16.10 -3.92
CA PHE A 115 -7.82 -15.74 -4.46
C PHE A 115 -7.82 -14.53 -5.41
N GLN A 116 -6.73 -13.76 -5.47
CA GLN A 116 -6.57 -12.67 -6.44
C GLN A 116 -6.01 -13.17 -7.78
N LYS A 117 -5.13 -14.19 -7.76
CA LYS A 117 -4.66 -14.87 -8.98
C LYS A 117 -5.75 -15.69 -9.64
N LEU A 118 -6.62 -16.26 -8.81
CA LEU A 118 -7.89 -16.76 -9.31
C LEU A 118 -8.66 -15.55 -9.88
N ASN A 119 -8.94 -15.56 -11.18
CA ASN A 119 -9.90 -14.61 -11.72
C ASN A 119 -11.32 -15.13 -11.38
N PRO A 120 -12.19 -14.29 -10.79
CA PRO A 120 -13.56 -14.70 -10.56
C PRO A 120 -14.30 -14.78 -11.89
N THR A 121 -15.09 -15.83 -12.08
CA THR A 121 -16.03 -15.93 -13.20
C THR A 121 -17.01 -14.75 -13.17
N LYS A 122 -17.46 -14.36 -11.97
CA LYS A 122 -18.43 -13.28 -11.80
C LYS A 122 -18.14 -12.47 -10.54
N THR A 123 -18.27 -11.15 -10.65
CA THR A 123 -18.21 -10.22 -9.52
C THR A 123 -19.55 -9.51 -9.36
N VAL A 124 -20.08 -9.47 -8.13
CA VAL A 124 -21.36 -8.83 -7.79
C VAL A 124 -21.14 -7.84 -6.66
N TYR A 125 -21.56 -6.59 -6.85
CA TYR A 125 -21.48 -5.54 -5.85
C TYR A 125 -22.78 -5.47 -5.04
N LEU A 126 -22.67 -5.60 -3.72
CA LEU A 126 -23.80 -5.60 -2.79
C LEU A 126 -23.80 -4.42 -1.82
N THR A 127 -22.82 -3.51 -1.91
CA THR A 127 -22.69 -2.38 -0.98
C THR A 127 -24.00 -1.62 -0.73
N SER A 128 -24.79 -1.36 -1.78
CA SER A 128 -26.05 -0.61 -1.71
C SER A 128 -27.21 -1.39 -1.06
N TYR A 129 -27.05 -2.70 -0.84
CA TYR A 129 -28.07 -3.56 -0.23
C TYR A 129 -28.01 -3.55 1.30
N PHE A 130 -26.97 -2.94 1.88
CA PHE A 130 -26.76 -2.90 3.32
C PHE A 130 -26.95 -1.49 3.87
N LYS A 131 -27.61 -1.39 5.03
CA LYS A 131 -27.79 -0.12 5.73
C LYS A 131 -26.46 0.35 6.30
N LYS A 132 -26.08 1.59 6.00
CA LYS A 132 -24.89 2.25 6.56
C LYS A 132 -25.04 2.52 8.05
N GLY A 133 -23.92 2.58 8.76
CA GLY A 133 -23.87 2.81 10.21
C GLY A 133 -24.19 1.57 11.07
N ILE A 134 -24.47 0.42 10.47
CA ILE A 134 -24.60 -0.84 11.24
C ILE A 134 -23.21 -1.34 11.66
N PRO A 135 -23.06 -1.96 12.84
CA PRO A 135 -21.82 -2.62 13.22
C PRO A 135 -21.42 -3.71 12.21
N LEU A 136 -20.13 -3.90 11.97
CA LEU A 136 -19.62 -4.96 11.10
C LEU A 136 -20.06 -6.36 11.58
N LYS A 137 -20.23 -6.54 12.90
CA LYS A 137 -20.85 -7.75 13.47
C LYS A 137 -22.24 -8.03 12.90
N GLN A 138 -23.07 -7.00 12.81
CA GLN A 138 -24.44 -7.10 12.31
C GLN A 138 -24.45 -7.36 10.81
N LEU A 139 -23.61 -6.66 10.04
CA LEU A 139 -23.39 -6.95 8.62
C LEU A 139 -23.00 -8.41 8.41
N ASN A 140 -22.03 -8.90 9.19
CA ASN A 140 -21.57 -10.27 9.14
C ASN A 140 -22.71 -11.28 9.41
N SER A 141 -23.53 -11.04 10.43
CA SER A 141 -24.70 -11.87 10.72
C SER A 141 -25.72 -11.88 9.57
N GLN A 142 -25.93 -10.74 8.89
CA GLN A 142 -26.81 -10.67 7.72
C GLN A 142 -26.26 -11.49 6.55
N LEU A 143 -24.96 -11.38 6.26
CA LEU A 143 -24.28 -12.16 5.21
C LEU A 143 -24.40 -13.67 5.47
N VAL A 144 -24.05 -14.13 6.68
CA VAL A 144 -24.14 -15.54 7.07
C VAL A 144 -25.57 -16.06 6.99
N THR A 145 -26.55 -15.26 7.41
CA THR A 145 -27.97 -15.64 7.31
C THR A 145 -28.40 -15.88 5.87
N VAL A 146 -28.01 -15.00 4.94
CA VAL A 146 -28.34 -15.18 3.51
C VAL A 146 -27.64 -16.41 2.95
N LEU A 147 -26.36 -16.61 3.27
CA LEU A 147 -25.57 -17.77 2.84
C LEU A 147 -26.20 -19.10 3.29
N GLU A 148 -26.41 -19.26 4.59
CA GLU A 148 -26.84 -20.54 5.15
C GLU A 148 -28.35 -20.78 4.96
N LYS A 149 -29.19 -19.75 5.16
CA LYS A 149 -30.65 -19.92 5.16
C LYS A 149 -31.28 -19.74 3.79
N LYS A 150 -30.82 -18.76 3.00
CA LYS A 150 -31.45 -18.42 1.72
C LYS A 150 -30.78 -19.10 0.52
N LEU A 151 -29.44 -19.23 0.56
CA LEU A 151 -28.65 -19.85 -0.49
C LEU A 151 -28.31 -21.32 -0.22
N LYS A 152 -28.58 -21.81 1.01
CA LYS A 152 -28.25 -23.18 1.44
C LYS A 152 -26.78 -23.53 1.18
N ARG A 153 -25.89 -22.55 1.38
CA ARG A 153 -24.45 -22.71 1.27
C ARG A 153 -23.87 -22.77 2.67
N GLU A 154 -23.21 -23.87 2.97
CA GLU A 154 -22.52 -24.00 4.25
C GLU A 154 -21.35 -23.02 4.30
N THR A 155 -21.35 -22.21 5.34
CA THR A 155 -20.14 -21.52 5.77
C THR A 155 -19.53 -22.45 6.83
N GLY A 156 -18.60 -23.33 6.44
CA GLY A 156 -17.97 -24.33 7.34
C GLY A 156 -17.03 -23.68 8.37
N ASN A 157 -16.04 -24.37 8.94
CA ASN A 157 -15.01 -23.72 9.80
C ASN A 157 -14.15 -22.68 9.04
N TYR A 158 -14.24 -22.69 7.71
CA TYR A 158 -13.51 -21.88 6.73
C TYR A 158 -13.92 -20.39 6.68
N LYS A 159 -14.65 -19.87 7.67
CA LYS A 159 -15.53 -18.70 7.48
C LYS A 159 -14.84 -17.38 7.23
N TYR A 160 -13.58 -17.21 7.59
CA TYR A 160 -13.11 -15.91 8.01
C TYR A 160 -11.64 -15.70 7.75
N PHE A 161 -11.37 -14.61 7.05
CA PHE A 161 -10.05 -14.19 6.68
C PHE A 161 -9.89 -12.73 7.08
N ASP A 162 -8.97 -12.45 7.99
CA ASP A 162 -8.50 -11.08 8.19
C ASP A 162 -7.58 -10.74 7.02
N ILE A 163 -8.01 -9.76 6.23
CA ILE A 163 -7.25 -9.27 5.09
C ILE A 163 -6.64 -7.89 5.41
N GLY A 164 -6.45 -7.63 6.70
CA GLY A 164 -5.72 -6.50 7.30
C GLY A 164 -6.44 -5.17 7.17
N LYS A 165 -5.95 -4.17 7.93
CA LYS A 165 -6.41 -2.77 7.86
C LYS A 165 -7.94 -2.58 8.00
N GLY A 166 -8.61 -3.47 8.73
CA GLY A 166 -10.06 -3.42 8.98
C GLY A 166 -10.93 -4.05 7.88
N ASN A 167 -10.31 -4.79 6.98
CA ASN A 167 -10.94 -5.55 5.90
C ASN A 167 -11.09 -7.02 6.29
N TYR A 168 -12.13 -7.70 5.82
CA TYR A 168 -12.28 -9.14 6.05
C TYR A 168 -13.01 -9.84 4.90
N ALA A 169 -12.88 -11.17 4.83
CA ALA A 169 -13.58 -11.97 3.84
C ALA A 169 -14.30 -13.19 4.44
N ILE A 170 -15.34 -13.64 3.74
CA ILE A 170 -16.10 -14.87 4.02
C ILE A 170 -16.03 -15.77 2.79
N ILE A 171 -15.60 -17.02 2.97
CA ILE A 171 -15.64 -18.03 1.91
C ILE A 171 -16.66 -19.13 2.26
N THR A 172 -17.43 -19.55 1.27
CA THR A 172 -18.37 -20.69 1.40
C THR A 172 -17.66 -22.00 1.15
N GLN A 173 -18.25 -23.13 1.56
CA GLN A 173 -17.80 -24.48 1.17
C GLN A 173 -17.71 -24.69 -0.37
N LYS A 174 -16.76 -25.52 -0.80
CA LYS A 174 -16.35 -25.80 -2.17
C LYS A 174 -17.30 -26.87 -2.63
N GLU A 175 -18.04 -26.55 -3.66
CA GLU A 175 -18.97 -27.46 -4.30
C GLU A 175 -18.26 -28.11 -5.48
N CYS A 176 -18.39 -29.43 -5.62
CA CYS A 176 -18.12 -30.08 -6.88
C CYS A 176 -19.34 -29.94 -7.78
N ILE A 177 -19.13 -29.46 -9.00
CA ILE A 177 -20.18 -29.25 -9.99
C ILE A 177 -19.86 -30.09 -11.22
N SER A 178 -20.86 -30.81 -11.73
CA SER A 178 -20.76 -31.57 -12.98
C SER A 178 -20.67 -30.65 -14.20
N LYS A 179 -20.32 -31.21 -15.37
CA LYS A 179 -20.29 -30.47 -16.65
C LYS A 179 -21.65 -29.84 -17.01
N ASP A 180 -22.75 -30.41 -16.54
CA ASP A 180 -24.13 -29.90 -16.73
C ASP A 180 -24.60 -28.97 -15.60
N GLY A 181 -23.69 -28.48 -14.75
CA GLY A 181 -23.99 -27.44 -13.75
C GLY A 181 -24.65 -27.94 -12.46
N LYS A 182 -24.74 -29.25 -12.23
CA LYS A 182 -25.39 -29.85 -11.05
C LYS A 182 -24.38 -30.12 -9.94
N ALA A 183 -24.79 -29.89 -8.69
CA ALA A 183 -23.97 -30.25 -7.54
C ALA A 183 -23.77 -31.77 -7.46
N ILE A 184 -22.51 -32.19 -7.31
CA ILE A 184 -22.09 -33.58 -7.14
C ILE A 184 -21.83 -33.82 -5.64
N TYR A 185 -22.43 -34.88 -5.10
CA TYR A 185 -22.24 -35.32 -3.72
C TYR A 185 -21.59 -36.71 -3.71
N THR A 186 -20.29 -36.79 -4.04
CA THR A 186 -19.49 -38.03 -4.03
C THR A 186 -18.51 -38.03 -2.86
N GLU A 187 -18.03 -39.20 -2.45
CA GLU A 187 -16.97 -39.32 -1.41
C GLU A 187 -15.67 -38.62 -1.83
N GLN A 188 -15.34 -38.63 -3.13
CA GLN A 188 -14.21 -37.90 -3.72
C GLN A 188 -14.35 -36.36 -3.59
N CYS A 189 -15.57 -35.87 -3.37
CA CYS A 189 -15.89 -34.46 -3.15
C CYS A 189 -16.11 -34.13 -1.67
N LYS A 190 -16.02 -35.12 -0.77
CA LYS A 190 -15.87 -34.86 0.66
C LYS A 190 -14.42 -34.43 0.90
N PRO A 191 -14.16 -33.47 1.80
CA PRO A 191 -12.81 -33.12 2.20
C PRO A 191 -12.22 -34.26 3.05
N ASP A 192 -11.84 -35.36 2.41
CA ASP A 192 -10.94 -36.37 3.00
C ASP A 192 -9.49 -35.91 2.86
N LYS A 193 -8.60 -36.52 3.65
CA LYS A 193 -7.22 -36.09 3.91
C LYS A 193 -6.37 -35.74 2.67
N ASP A 194 -6.69 -36.30 1.50
CA ASP A 194 -5.93 -36.12 0.25
C ASP A 194 -6.54 -35.09 -0.72
N CYS A 195 -7.68 -34.49 -0.36
CA CYS A 195 -8.40 -33.48 -1.14
C CYS A 195 -8.63 -32.22 -0.33
N SER A 196 -7.52 -31.56 0.01
CA SER A 196 -7.54 -30.32 0.77
C SER A 196 -8.41 -29.26 0.08
N TRP A 197 -8.87 -28.28 0.85
CA TRP A 197 -9.71 -27.18 0.38
C TRP A 197 -9.18 -26.53 -0.92
N PHE A 198 -7.86 -26.32 -0.97
CA PHE A 198 -7.14 -25.66 -2.07
C PHE A 198 -6.75 -26.60 -3.22
N GLN A 199 -7.04 -27.89 -3.10
CA GLN A 199 -6.77 -28.87 -4.14
C GLN A 199 -7.96 -28.97 -5.08
N PHE A 200 -7.92 -28.21 -6.17
CA PHE A 200 -8.98 -28.20 -7.21
C PHE A 200 -8.89 -29.39 -8.15
N SER A 201 -7.80 -30.17 -8.08
CA SER A 201 -7.57 -31.38 -8.86
C SER A 201 -8.46 -32.58 -8.48
N CYS A 202 -9.24 -32.47 -7.40
CA CYS A 202 -10.09 -33.54 -6.88
C CYS A 202 -11.41 -33.74 -7.64
N VAL A 203 -11.70 -32.89 -8.63
CA VAL A 203 -12.85 -33.05 -9.52
C VAL A 203 -12.40 -33.78 -10.79
N GLU A 204 -12.73 -35.06 -10.91
CA GLU A 204 -12.38 -35.87 -12.09
C GLU A 204 -13.10 -35.38 -13.36
N GLU A 205 -14.39 -35.06 -13.24
CA GLU A 205 -15.20 -34.45 -14.29
C GLU A 205 -16.04 -33.28 -13.76
N GLY A 206 -15.97 -32.13 -14.43
CA GLY A 206 -16.71 -30.91 -14.05
C GLY A 206 -15.80 -29.80 -13.54
N TYR A 207 -16.21 -29.09 -12.49
CA TYR A 207 -15.46 -27.98 -11.90
C TYR A 207 -15.78 -27.79 -10.41
N SER A 208 -14.90 -27.09 -9.71
CA SER A 208 -15.13 -26.64 -8.33
C SER A 208 -15.79 -25.27 -8.33
N ARG A 209 -16.80 -25.06 -7.49
CA ARG A 209 -17.48 -23.78 -7.31
C ARG A 209 -17.40 -23.32 -5.86
N PHE A 210 -17.04 -22.06 -5.63
CA PHE A 210 -17.16 -21.43 -4.31
C PHE A 210 -17.37 -19.92 -4.45
N TYR A 211 -17.81 -19.29 -3.35
CA TYR A 211 -18.08 -17.86 -3.29
C TYR A 211 -17.18 -17.21 -2.25
N LEU A 212 -16.61 -16.07 -2.61
CA LEU A 212 -15.80 -15.22 -1.74
C LEU A 212 -16.49 -13.87 -1.57
N PHE A 213 -16.92 -13.57 -0.35
CA PHE A 213 -17.48 -12.29 0.03
C PHE A 213 -16.36 -11.44 0.61
N LEU A 214 -16.08 -10.31 -0.01
CA LEU A 214 -15.08 -9.34 0.41
C LEU A 214 -15.77 -8.14 1.04
N ILE A 215 -15.34 -7.78 2.25
CA ILE A 215 -15.77 -6.59 2.96
C ILE A 215 -14.53 -5.72 3.13
N THR A 216 -14.41 -4.72 2.25
CA THR A 216 -13.19 -3.92 2.13
C THR A 216 -13.50 -2.44 2.31
N LYS A 217 -12.76 -1.78 3.18
CA LYS A 217 -12.67 -0.33 3.27
C LYS A 217 -11.81 0.15 2.10
N LYS A 218 -12.41 0.90 1.19
CA LYS A 218 -11.76 1.55 0.06
C LYS A 218 -10.79 2.59 0.63
N VAL A 219 -9.50 2.41 0.38
CA VAL A 219 -8.52 3.48 0.54
C VAL A 219 -8.64 4.38 -0.69
N LEU A 220 -8.84 5.68 -0.50
CA LEU A 220 -8.92 6.64 -1.61
C LEU A 220 -7.62 6.56 -2.44
N GLY A 221 -7.72 6.22 -3.72
CA GLY A 221 -6.58 6.17 -4.66
C GLY A 221 -6.14 4.77 -5.08
N GLU A 222 -6.55 3.71 -4.38
CA GLU A 222 -6.18 2.33 -4.74
C GLU A 222 -7.20 1.68 -5.69
N ASN A 223 -6.70 0.94 -6.69
CA ASN A 223 -7.51 0.00 -7.46
C ASN A 223 -7.92 -1.14 -6.51
N PRO A 224 -9.22 -1.40 -6.27
CA PRO A 224 -9.67 -2.36 -5.28
C PRO A 224 -9.34 -3.85 -5.59
N ALA A 225 -8.36 -4.13 -6.46
CA ALA A 225 -8.12 -5.46 -7.03
C ALA A 225 -6.67 -5.89 -7.36
N GLY A 226 -5.58 -5.12 -7.16
CA GLY A 226 -4.26 -5.50 -7.72
C GLY A 226 -3.12 -5.68 -6.71
N PHE A 227 -2.42 -6.83 -6.72
CA PHE A 227 -1.18 -7.10 -5.96
C PHE A 227 -0.21 -8.08 -6.67
N ASP A 228 1.07 -8.02 -6.25
CA ASP A 228 2.33 -8.43 -6.91
C ASP A 228 2.61 -9.95 -7.02
N ILE A 229 3.25 -10.36 -8.12
CA ILE A 229 3.52 -11.72 -8.61
C ILE A 229 4.85 -12.29 -8.09
N GLU A 230 5.83 -11.45 -7.77
CA GLU A 230 7.21 -11.88 -7.56
C GLU A 230 7.46 -12.46 -6.15
N GLU A 231 6.64 -12.05 -5.17
CA GLU A 231 6.69 -12.55 -3.78
C GLU A 231 6.00 -13.93 -3.62
N PHE A 232 5.03 -14.24 -4.50
CA PHE A 232 4.30 -15.51 -4.52
C PHE A 232 5.20 -16.73 -4.76
N SER A 233 6.24 -16.56 -5.59
CA SER A 233 7.16 -17.66 -5.93
C SER A 233 7.94 -18.17 -4.72
N LYS A 234 8.09 -17.37 -3.65
CA LYS A 234 8.99 -17.69 -2.53
C LYS A 234 8.31 -18.40 -1.37
N ILE A 235 6.97 -18.45 -1.33
CA ILE A 235 6.18 -18.91 -0.15
C ILE A 235 5.41 -20.21 -0.43
N TYR A 236 5.22 -20.59 -1.69
CA TYR A 236 4.52 -21.83 -2.07
C TYR A 236 5.13 -23.12 -1.45
N GLU A 237 6.38 -23.06 -0.99
CA GLU A 237 7.12 -24.23 -0.48
C GLU A 237 7.05 -24.45 1.05
N THR A 238 6.35 -23.61 1.83
CA THR A 238 6.33 -23.73 3.30
C THR A 238 4.93 -23.76 3.92
N ASP A 239 4.26 -24.92 3.85
CA ASP A 239 3.30 -25.48 4.86
C ASP A 239 2.38 -24.54 5.68
N ALA A 240 2.02 -23.36 5.16
CA ALA A 240 1.39 -22.29 5.95
C ALA A 240 -0.15 -22.38 6.04
N LEU A 241 -0.71 -23.58 5.93
CA LEU A 241 -2.15 -23.84 6.04
C LEU A 241 -2.41 -24.96 7.03
N ASP A 242 -2.06 -24.71 8.30
CA ASP A 242 -2.29 -25.66 9.38
C ASP A 242 -3.80 -25.96 9.53
N SER A 243 -4.03 -27.25 9.68
CA SER A 243 -5.23 -28.08 9.78
C SER A 243 -6.44 -27.58 10.61
N ASN A 244 -6.42 -26.41 11.25
CA ASN A 244 -7.44 -26.04 12.23
C ASN A 244 -8.22 -24.73 12.04
N TRP A 245 -7.92 -23.89 11.02
CA TRP A 245 -8.85 -22.90 10.41
C TRP A 245 -9.88 -22.26 11.38
N LYS A 246 -9.40 -21.68 12.48
CA LYS A 246 -10.22 -20.91 13.43
C LYS A 246 -10.12 -19.44 13.05
N ALA A 247 -11.22 -18.69 13.19
CA ALA A 247 -11.22 -17.23 13.04
C ALA A 247 -10.04 -16.62 13.82
N ILE A 248 -9.16 -15.94 13.10
CA ILE A 248 -7.95 -15.33 13.65
C ILE A 248 -8.38 -14.30 14.73
N PRO A 249 -7.76 -14.25 15.93
CA PRO A 249 -8.18 -13.37 17.02
C PRO A 249 -8.44 -11.90 16.64
N GLU A 250 -7.71 -11.41 15.64
CA GLU A 250 -7.82 -10.08 15.06
C GLU A 250 -9.20 -9.84 14.43
N LEU A 251 -9.75 -10.83 13.72
CA LEU A 251 -11.10 -10.72 13.19
C LEU A 251 -12.15 -10.73 14.29
N ASN A 252 -11.98 -11.57 15.32
CA ASN A 252 -12.88 -11.55 16.46
C ASN A 252 -12.85 -10.19 17.17
N LYS A 253 -11.67 -9.56 17.27
CA LYS A 253 -11.51 -8.20 17.78
C LYS A 253 -12.18 -7.17 16.86
N LEU A 254 -12.03 -7.29 15.54
CA LEU A 254 -12.67 -6.42 14.55
C LEU A 254 -14.19 -6.49 14.67
N LEU A 255 -14.77 -7.69 14.69
CA LEU A 255 -16.22 -7.91 14.72
C LEU A 255 -16.83 -7.69 16.11
N SER A 256 -16.07 -7.79 17.20
CA SER A 256 -16.60 -7.52 18.55
C SER A 256 -16.64 -6.02 18.90
N ASN A 257 -15.82 -5.20 18.25
CA ASN A 257 -15.80 -3.76 18.46
C ASN A 257 -17.01 -3.07 17.80
N THR A 258 -17.90 -2.49 18.61
CA THR A 258 -19.12 -1.82 18.15
C THR A 258 -18.87 -0.51 17.40
N ASN A 259 -17.68 0.08 17.54
CA ASN A 259 -17.29 1.29 16.80
C ASN A 259 -16.90 0.98 15.35
N ASN A 260 -16.62 -0.28 15.03
CA ASN A 260 -16.39 -0.70 13.66
C ASN A 260 -17.74 -0.85 12.96
N ILE A 261 -18.10 0.19 12.21
CA ILE A 261 -19.38 0.31 11.50
C ILE A 261 -19.16 0.33 9.99
N LEU A 262 -20.16 -0.13 9.24
CA LEU A 262 -20.19 -0.05 7.79
C LEU A 262 -20.38 1.41 7.33
N THR A 263 -19.29 2.06 6.89
CA THR A 263 -19.30 3.45 6.37
C THR A 263 -19.44 3.50 4.84
N GLU A 264 -19.41 4.71 4.27
CA GLU A 264 -19.42 4.92 2.82
C GLU A 264 -18.17 4.36 2.13
N ASP A 265 -17.05 4.32 2.85
CA ASP A 265 -15.79 3.82 2.32
C ASP A 265 -15.79 2.30 2.16
N TYR A 266 -16.73 1.59 2.80
CA TYR A 266 -16.81 0.14 2.66
C TYR A 266 -17.48 -0.29 1.37
N SER A 267 -16.89 -1.31 0.75
CA SER A 267 -17.43 -2.11 -0.33
C SER A 267 -17.77 -3.52 0.19
N VAL A 268 -18.95 -4.01 -0.19
CA VAL A 268 -19.35 -5.41 0.02
C VAL A 268 -19.47 -6.05 -1.36
N ILE A 269 -18.58 -6.98 -1.64
CA ILE A 269 -18.39 -7.57 -2.97
C ILE A 269 -18.50 -9.10 -2.84
N VAL A 270 -19.11 -9.75 -3.82
CA VAL A 270 -19.14 -11.20 -3.93
C VAL A 270 -18.44 -11.61 -5.21
N LYS A 271 -17.45 -12.49 -5.10
CA LYS A 271 -16.75 -13.11 -6.21
C LYS A 271 -17.15 -14.58 -6.29
N LEU A 272 -17.59 -15.01 -7.48
CA LEU A 272 -17.83 -16.40 -7.83
C LEU A 272 -16.57 -16.96 -8.49
N PHE A 273 -16.14 -18.12 -8.03
CA PHE A 273 -15.05 -18.88 -8.62
C PHE A 273 -15.57 -20.21 -9.14
N GLU A 274 -15.26 -20.51 -10.40
CA GLU A 274 -15.58 -21.78 -11.06
C GLU A 274 -14.30 -22.29 -11.73
N ILE A 275 -13.66 -23.26 -11.08
CA ILE A 275 -12.31 -23.71 -11.43
C ILE A 275 -12.37 -25.14 -11.92
N LYS A 276 -11.98 -25.36 -13.17
CA LYS A 276 -11.78 -26.70 -13.73
C LYS A 276 -10.40 -27.21 -13.33
N LYS A 277 -10.29 -28.53 -13.14
CA LYS A 277 -9.10 -29.28 -12.74
C LYS A 277 -7.78 -28.61 -13.16
N GLU A 278 -6.90 -28.37 -12.20
CA GLU A 278 -5.49 -28.05 -12.48
C GLU A 278 -4.86 -29.25 -13.20
N GLY A 279 -4.50 -29.08 -14.47
CA GLY A 279 -3.47 -29.93 -15.08
C GLY A 279 -2.19 -29.70 -14.28
N GLN A 280 -1.44 -30.76 -13.95
CA GLN A 280 -0.22 -30.64 -13.13
C GLN A 280 0.64 -29.45 -13.62
N MET A 281 0.79 -28.43 -12.76
CA MET A 281 1.50 -27.17 -12.99
C MET A 281 0.94 -26.18 -14.04
N GLY A 282 -0.37 -26.19 -14.33
CA GLY A 282 -1.02 -25.18 -15.18
C GLY A 282 -1.87 -24.18 -14.40
N ASP A 283 -1.98 -22.95 -14.92
CA ASP A 283 -2.92 -21.93 -14.41
C ASP A 283 -4.37 -22.47 -14.41
N PRO A 284 -5.19 -22.10 -13.42
CA PRO A 284 -6.56 -22.59 -13.30
C PRO A 284 -7.41 -22.17 -14.51
N GLU A 285 -8.03 -23.14 -15.18
CA GLU A 285 -8.98 -22.90 -16.27
C GLU A 285 -10.33 -22.49 -15.66
N ILE A 286 -10.72 -21.22 -15.87
CA ILE A 286 -11.97 -20.65 -15.36
C ILE A 286 -13.08 -20.89 -16.38
N LEU A 287 -14.21 -21.38 -15.90
CA LEU A 287 -15.40 -21.58 -16.72
C LEU A 287 -16.40 -20.45 -16.48
N GLU A 288 -17.01 -19.98 -17.57
CA GLU A 288 -18.22 -19.17 -17.54
C GLU A 288 -19.42 -20.10 -17.86
N ASP A 289 -20.32 -20.31 -16.91
CA ASP A 289 -21.58 -21.03 -17.14
C ASP A 289 -22.69 -20.04 -17.55
N PRO A 290 -23.06 -19.94 -18.84
CA PRO A 290 -24.07 -19.00 -19.30
C PRO A 290 -25.49 -19.33 -18.83
N THR A 291 -25.72 -20.53 -18.29
CA THR A 291 -27.04 -20.95 -17.77
C THR A 291 -27.22 -20.63 -16.29
N TYR A 292 -26.12 -20.34 -15.58
CA TYR A 292 -26.13 -20.02 -14.17
C TYR A 292 -26.14 -18.50 -13.94
N ASP A 293 -27.34 -17.91 -13.90
CA ASP A 293 -27.53 -16.48 -13.57
C ASP A 293 -27.32 -16.22 -12.07
N PHE A 294 -26.05 -16.30 -11.66
CA PHE A 294 -25.59 -16.11 -10.29
C PHE A 294 -25.89 -14.72 -9.77
N GLU A 295 -25.68 -13.70 -10.62
CA GLU A 295 -25.87 -12.31 -10.24
C GLU A 295 -27.32 -12.04 -9.83
N LYS A 296 -28.29 -12.50 -10.62
CA LYS A 296 -29.71 -12.39 -10.28
C LYS A 296 -30.05 -13.18 -9.02
N GLN A 297 -29.53 -14.40 -8.87
CA GLN A 297 -29.78 -15.22 -7.67
C GLN A 297 -29.26 -14.53 -6.40
N ILE A 298 -28.03 -14.04 -6.39
CA ILE A 298 -27.45 -13.33 -5.25
C ILE A 298 -28.23 -12.06 -4.97
N LYS A 299 -28.43 -11.19 -5.96
CA LYS A 299 -29.14 -9.92 -5.76
C LYS A 299 -30.55 -10.15 -5.19
N ASN A 300 -31.32 -11.10 -5.73
CA ASN A 300 -32.66 -11.41 -5.22
C ASN A 300 -32.65 -11.91 -3.77
N LYS A 301 -31.60 -12.59 -3.34
CA LYS A 301 -31.50 -13.16 -1.97
C LYS A 301 -31.05 -12.10 -0.96
N PHE A 302 -30.28 -11.11 -1.42
CA PHE A 302 -29.83 -9.96 -0.64
C PHE A 302 -30.76 -8.74 -0.71
N GLN A 303 -31.76 -8.74 -1.60
CA GLN A 303 -32.79 -7.70 -1.60
C GLN A 303 -33.36 -7.58 -0.17
N PRO A 304 -33.40 -6.36 0.38
CA PRO A 304 -34.12 -6.14 1.62
C PRO A 304 -35.54 -6.64 1.37
N ASN A 305 -36.08 -7.45 2.29
CA ASN A 305 -37.49 -7.78 2.23
C ASN A 305 -38.24 -6.45 2.20
N THR A 306 -38.73 -6.04 1.04
CA THR A 306 -39.81 -5.08 0.94
C THR A 306 -40.93 -5.73 1.73
N ALA A 307 -41.16 -5.21 2.94
CA ALA A 307 -42.14 -5.76 3.84
C ALA A 307 -43.49 -5.90 3.12
N GLN A 308 -44.05 -7.11 3.19
CA GLN A 308 -45.47 -7.27 3.52
C GLN A 308 -45.68 -6.75 4.94
#